data_AF-A0A5E4I418-F1
#
_entry.id   AF-A0A5E4I418-F1
#
_cell.length_a   1.000
_cell.length_b   1.000
_cell.length_c   1.000
_cell.angle_alpha   90.00
_cell.angle_beta   90.00
_cell.angle_gamma   90.00
#
_symmetry.space_group_name_H-M   'P 1'
#
loop_
_entity.id
_entity.type
_entity.pdbx_description
1 polymer ?
#
loop_
_entity_poly.entity_id
_entity_poly.type
_entity_poly.pdbx_seq_one_letter_code
_entity_poly.pdbx_strand_id
1 'polypeptide(L)'
;MNLRSFLKLLEEQEKLVRITKEVSVKHEIANIMYSLNEKPVIFENVKGYEFPVFGGITSDRDIIAQGLGTTKDKLMMKLADGLRHPKVPEVVEKGPCQEVVIKNPDLKKLPLLFHVDGDGGRYATATVATIKDPQTGRNVAYHRLMECGQNRFTARLIKGRQTRTTYDRTVGDLEMAVCIGNSISVMIAASLGPPSGVDEFSIAHALDPMKMVKCKTKNLEVPAESEFVLEGRLTKEADR
;
A
#
# COMPACT_ATOMS: atom_id res chain seq x y z
N MET A 1 14.34 -4.34 2.51
CA MET A 1 13.67 -5.58 2.96
C MET A 1 12.27 -5.63 2.36
N ASN A 2 11.93 -6.69 1.62
CA ASN A 2 10.56 -6.85 1.09
C ASN A 2 9.60 -7.36 2.18
N LEU A 3 8.30 -7.36 1.86
CA LEU A 3 7.25 -7.76 2.82
C LEU A 3 7.43 -9.19 3.32
N ARG A 4 7.65 -10.16 2.40
CA ARG A 4 7.75 -11.58 2.76
C ARG A 4 8.92 -11.83 3.72
N SER A 5 10.08 -11.25 3.45
CA SER A 5 11.23 -11.34 4.36
C SER A 5 10.94 -10.69 5.71
N PHE A 6 10.20 -9.58 5.74
CA PHE A 6 9.84 -8.93 7.00
C PHE A 6 8.86 -9.77 7.83
N LEU A 7 7.83 -10.34 7.21
CA LEU A 7 6.91 -11.25 7.89
C LEU A 7 7.64 -12.48 8.45
N LYS A 8 8.56 -13.05 7.69
CA LYS A 8 9.41 -14.17 8.16
C LYS A 8 10.26 -13.76 9.37
N LEU A 9 10.87 -12.57 9.34
CA LEU A 9 11.64 -12.04 10.47
C LEU A 9 10.77 -11.87 11.73
N LEU A 10 9.54 -11.39 11.58
CA LEU A 10 8.61 -11.26 12.71
C LEU A 10 8.18 -12.63 13.25
N GLU A 11 8.01 -13.63 12.39
CA GLU A 11 7.72 -15.01 12.79
C GLU A 11 8.88 -15.65 13.56
N GLU A 12 10.12 -15.53 13.07
CA GLU A 12 11.33 -16.03 13.74
C GLU A 12 11.54 -15.42 15.13
N GLN A 13 10.93 -14.26 15.40
CA GLN A 13 11.00 -13.55 16.68
C GLN A 13 9.72 -13.68 17.52
N GLU A 14 8.78 -14.53 17.12
CA GLU A 14 7.50 -14.73 17.81
C GLU A 14 6.65 -13.43 17.94
N LYS A 15 6.85 -12.49 17.01
CA LYS A 15 6.13 -11.21 16.91
C LYS A 15 5.00 -11.21 15.89
N LEU A 16 4.88 -12.27 15.08
CA LEU A 16 3.80 -12.47 14.12
C LEU A 16 2.80 -13.51 14.65
N VAL A 17 1.55 -13.10 14.85
CA VAL A 17 0.46 -14.03 15.17
C VAL A 17 0.01 -14.71 13.88
N ARG A 18 -0.05 -16.05 13.88
CA ARG A 18 -0.53 -16.83 12.74
C ARG A 18 -1.89 -17.46 13.07
N ILE A 19 -2.89 -17.20 12.22
CA ILE A 19 -4.24 -17.74 12.36
C ILE A 19 -4.52 -18.65 11.18
N THR A 20 -4.58 -19.95 11.48
CA THR A 20 -4.79 -21.03 10.50
C THR A 20 -6.25 -21.44 10.35
N LYS A 21 -7.09 -21.07 11.33
CA LYS A 21 -8.55 -21.30 11.28
C LYS A 21 -9.17 -20.49 10.13
N GLU A 22 -10.18 -21.05 9.49
CA GLU A 22 -10.97 -20.32 8.49
C GLU A 22 -11.62 -19.10 9.13
N VAL A 23 -11.42 -17.92 8.54
CA VAL A 23 -12.00 -16.65 8.99
C VAL A 23 -12.68 -15.91 7.84
N SER A 24 -13.70 -15.12 8.18
CA SER A 24 -14.48 -14.32 7.24
C SER A 24 -13.89 -12.92 7.02
N VAL A 25 -13.93 -12.45 5.77
CA VAL A 25 -13.64 -11.04 5.44
C VAL A 25 -14.71 -10.07 5.93
N LYS A 26 -15.88 -10.57 6.33
CA LYS A 26 -16.98 -9.77 6.85
C LYS A 26 -16.85 -9.64 8.37
N HIS A 27 -16.27 -8.53 8.81
CA HIS A 27 -16.10 -8.09 10.21
C HIS A 27 -15.17 -8.96 11.07
N GLU A 28 -15.12 -10.28 10.85
CA GLU A 28 -14.37 -11.22 11.69
C GLU A 28 -12.86 -10.93 11.71
N ILE A 29 -12.20 -10.84 10.54
CA ILE A 29 -10.78 -10.50 10.47
C ILE A 29 -10.49 -9.17 11.18
N ALA A 30 -11.31 -8.13 10.93
CA ALA A 30 -11.14 -6.81 11.54
C ALA A 30 -11.31 -6.86 13.07
N ASN A 31 -12.31 -7.58 13.57
CA ASN A 31 -12.55 -7.76 15.01
C ASN A 31 -11.42 -8.56 15.68
N ILE A 32 -10.86 -9.56 15.00
CA ILE A 32 -9.71 -10.31 15.50
C ILE A 32 -8.48 -9.39 15.58
N MET A 33 -8.18 -8.62 14.52
CA MET A 33 -7.08 -7.65 14.53
C MET A 33 -7.22 -6.64 15.68
N TYR A 34 -8.43 -6.12 15.89
CA TYR A 34 -8.73 -5.23 17.02
C TYR A 34 -8.50 -5.92 18.38
N SER A 35 -8.99 -7.15 18.55
CA SER A 35 -8.83 -7.93 19.78
C SER A 35 -7.36 -8.29 20.08
N LEU A 36 -6.53 -8.38 19.04
CA LEU A 36 -5.08 -8.56 19.15
C LEU A 36 -4.33 -7.26 19.44
N ASN A 37 -5.04 -6.14 19.63
CA ASN A 37 -4.46 -4.80 19.80
C ASN A 37 -3.52 -4.45 18.62
N GLU A 38 -3.95 -4.79 17.41
CA GLU A 38 -3.24 -4.54 16.15
C GLU A 38 -1.81 -5.10 16.07
N LYS A 39 -1.49 -6.13 16.86
CA LYS A 39 -0.24 -6.87 16.69
C LYS A 39 -0.13 -7.41 15.25
N PRO A 40 1.09 -7.51 14.70
CA PRO A 40 1.30 -8.15 13.41
C PRO A 40 0.63 -9.53 13.37
N VAL A 41 -0.23 -9.73 12.38
CA VAL A 41 -1.02 -10.96 12.24
C VAL A 41 -1.16 -11.35 10.77
N ILE A 42 -1.15 -12.64 10.51
CA ILE A 42 -1.47 -13.23 9.20
C ILE A 42 -2.57 -14.29 9.35
N PHE A 43 -3.58 -14.20 8.49
CA PHE A 43 -4.71 -15.10 8.35
C PHE A 43 -4.50 -15.94 7.10
N GLU A 44 -4.21 -17.23 7.26
CA GLU A 44 -3.85 -18.11 6.14
C GLU A 44 -5.06 -18.65 5.39
N ASN A 45 -6.17 -18.87 6.10
CA ASN A 45 -7.38 -19.46 5.54
C ASN A 45 -8.51 -18.44 5.58
N VAL A 46 -8.76 -17.77 4.46
CA VAL A 46 -9.78 -16.74 4.34
C VAL A 46 -10.95 -17.30 3.53
N LYS A 47 -12.12 -17.37 4.15
CA LYS A 47 -13.30 -18.04 3.60
C LYS A 47 -13.67 -17.52 2.21
N GLY A 48 -13.53 -18.38 1.21
CA GLY A 48 -13.88 -18.08 -0.19
C GLY A 48 -12.81 -17.34 -0.99
N TYR A 49 -11.58 -17.24 -0.48
CA TYR A 49 -10.46 -16.58 -1.15
C TYR A 49 -9.20 -17.45 -1.16
N GLU A 50 -8.38 -17.31 -2.20
CA GLU A 50 -7.12 -18.04 -2.34
C GLU A 50 -5.95 -17.34 -1.63
N PHE A 51 -6.10 -16.05 -1.36
CA PHE A 51 -5.02 -15.22 -0.81
C PHE A 51 -5.14 -15.09 0.72
N PRO A 52 -4.02 -15.17 1.45
CA PRO A 52 -3.99 -14.83 2.86
C PRO A 52 -4.17 -13.31 3.05
N VAL A 53 -4.57 -12.92 4.26
CA VAL A 53 -4.65 -11.52 4.68
C VAL A 53 -3.63 -11.27 5.78
N PHE A 54 -2.92 -10.14 5.73
CA PHE A 54 -2.03 -9.71 6.81
C PHE A 54 -2.42 -8.32 7.31
N GLY A 55 -2.02 -7.99 8.54
CA GLY A 55 -2.23 -6.68 9.13
C GLY A 55 -1.29 -6.39 10.30
N GLY A 56 -1.35 -5.17 10.83
CA GLY A 56 -0.62 -4.76 12.05
C GLY A 56 0.87 -4.47 11.91
N ILE A 57 1.46 -4.62 10.71
CA ILE A 57 2.91 -4.45 10.51
C ILE A 57 3.42 -3.00 10.57
N THR A 58 2.50 -2.02 10.62
CA THR A 58 2.81 -0.59 10.81
C THR A 58 2.09 0.01 12.02
N SER A 59 1.59 -0.83 12.95
CA SER A 59 0.82 -0.36 14.12
C SER A 59 1.69 -0.06 15.34
N ASP A 60 2.97 -0.46 15.33
CA ASP A 60 3.89 -0.26 16.46
C ASP A 60 5.25 0.30 16.02
N ARG A 61 5.82 1.19 16.83
CA ARG A 61 7.08 1.88 16.50
C ARG A 61 8.29 0.96 16.55
N ASP A 62 8.32 -0.04 17.41
CA ASP A 62 9.39 -1.02 17.46
C ASP A 62 9.37 -1.91 16.21
N ILE A 63 8.17 -2.34 15.79
CA ILE A 63 7.98 -3.08 14.53
C ILE A 63 8.40 -2.25 13.31
N ILE A 64 7.98 -0.98 13.23
CA ILE A 64 8.39 -0.08 12.15
C ILE A 64 9.91 0.12 12.14
N ALA A 65 10.52 0.40 13.30
CA ALA A 65 11.96 0.59 13.41
C ALA A 65 12.73 -0.64 12.94
N GLN A 66 12.27 -1.83 13.34
CA GLN A 66 12.84 -3.10 12.91
C GLN A 66 12.73 -3.30 11.39
N GLY A 67 11.56 -3.01 10.81
CA GLY A 67 11.36 -3.10 9.35
C GLY A 67 12.20 -2.10 8.54
N LEU A 68 12.63 -1.02 9.18
CA LEU A 68 13.57 -0.05 8.62
C LEU A 68 15.03 -0.34 9.02
N GLY A 69 15.34 -1.47 9.68
CA GLY A 69 16.70 -1.80 10.10
C GLY A 69 17.30 -0.77 11.07
N THR A 70 16.49 -0.24 11.99
CA THR A 70 16.90 0.72 13.01
C THR A 70 16.28 0.39 14.37
N THR A 71 16.51 1.24 15.37
CA THR A 71 15.90 1.13 16.70
C THR A 71 14.83 2.21 16.90
N LYS A 72 13.89 2.00 17.82
CA LYS A 72 12.83 2.96 18.13
C LYS A 72 13.36 4.34 18.49
N ASP A 73 14.46 4.41 19.25
CA ASP A 73 15.09 5.68 19.63
C ASP A 73 15.69 6.43 18.43
N LYS A 74 16.15 5.70 17.42
CA LYS A 74 16.75 6.27 16.20
C LYS A 74 15.75 6.43 15.05
N LEU A 75 14.51 5.94 15.21
CA LEU A 75 13.50 5.94 14.16
C LEU A 75 13.24 7.36 13.64
N MET A 76 12.96 8.32 14.52
CA MET A 76 12.67 9.70 14.11
C MET A 76 13.85 10.36 13.38
N MET A 77 15.08 10.09 13.83
CA MET A 77 16.29 10.58 13.16
C MET A 77 16.42 9.98 11.75
N LYS A 78 16.19 8.68 11.61
CA LYS A 78 16.23 7.99 10.31
C LYS A 78 15.16 8.52 9.35
N LEU A 79 13.94 8.74 9.83
CA LEU A 79 12.86 9.32 9.02
C LEU A 79 13.19 10.74 8.55
N ALA A 80 13.72 11.58 9.46
CA ALA A 80 14.13 12.94 9.12
C ALA A 80 15.30 12.97 8.13
N ASP A 81 16.25 12.04 8.24
CA ASP A 81 17.35 11.90 7.29
C ASP A 81 16.86 11.51 5.89
N GLY A 82 15.99 10.50 5.78
CA GLY A 82 15.40 10.09 4.51
C GLY A 82 14.58 11.19 3.83
N LEU A 83 13.90 12.04 4.62
CA LEU A 83 13.16 13.21 4.10
C LEU A 83 14.09 14.31 3.56
N ARG A 84 15.24 14.54 4.22
CA ARG A 84 16.20 15.58 3.83
C ARG A 84 17.13 15.14 2.69
N HIS A 85 17.41 13.84 2.61
CA HIS A 85 18.35 13.27 1.66
C HIS A 85 17.69 12.14 0.84
N PRO A 86 16.59 12.43 0.11
CA PRO A 86 15.94 11.44 -0.75
C PRO A 86 16.90 10.96 -1.83
N LYS A 87 16.79 9.68 -2.19
CA LYS A 87 17.68 9.03 -3.17
C LYS A 87 16.85 8.32 -4.22
N VAL A 88 17.11 8.60 -5.50
CA VAL A 88 16.33 8.04 -6.60
C VAL A 88 16.55 6.52 -6.69
N PRO A 89 15.51 5.68 -6.57
CA PRO A 89 15.63 4.25 -6.75
C PRO A 89 15.88 3.88 -8.21
N GLU A 90 16.64 2.80 -8.42
CA GLU A 90 16.82 2.17 -9.72
C GLU A 90 15.48 1.65 -10.28
N VAL A 91 15.23 1.89 -11.57
CA VAL A 91 14.12 1.29 -12.31
C VAL A 91 14.65 0.09 -13.09
N VAL A 92 14.21 -1.11 -12.72
CA VAL A 92 14.58 -2.36 -13.40
C VAL A 92 13.54 -2.76 -14.43
N GLU A 93 13.91 -3.63 -15.37
CA GLU A 93 13.02 -4.09 -16.45
C GLU A 93 11.90 -5.02 -15.97
N LYS A 94 12.16 -5.84 -14.96
CA LYS A 94 11.24 -6.83 -14.41
C LYS A 94 11.30 -6.82 -12.89
N GLY A 95 10.14 -6.95 -12.25
CA GLY A 95 10.01 -7.10 -10.81
C GLY A 95 9.09 -8.27 -10.45
N PRO A 96 9.24 -8.88 -9.26
CA PRO A 96 8.38 -9.97 -8.79
C PRO A 96 6.87 -9.65 -8.85
N CYS A 97 6.49 -8.39 -8.64
CA CYS A 97 5.10 -7.94 -8.76
C CYS A 97 4.47 -8.12 -10.16
N GLN A 98 5.25 -8.53 -11.16
CA GLN A 98 4.83 -8.74 -12.55
C GLN A 98 4.94 -10.19 -13.01
N GLU A 99 5.15 -11.14 -12.09
CA GLU A 99 5.17 -12.59 -12.40
C GLU A 99 3.86 -13.07 -13.02
N VAL A 100 2.73 -12.52 -12.56
CA VAL A 100 1.39 -12.80 -13.09
C VAL A 100 0.73 -11.49 -13.52
N VAL A 101 0.28 -11.42 -14.78
CA VAL A 101 -0.41 -10.24 -15.34
C VAL A 101 -1.82 -10.62 -15.78
N ILE A 102 -2.82 -9.98 -15.18
CA ILE A 102 -4.25 -10.21 -15.45
C ILE A 102 -4.83 -8.99 -16.17
N LYS A 103 -5.22 -9.15 -17.45
CA LYS A 103 -5.74 -8.03 -18.27
C LYS A 103 -7.19 -7.64 -17.94
N ASN A 104 -8.01 -8.62 -17.56
CA ASN A 104 -9.41 -8.42 -17.18
C ASN A 104 -9.59 -8.82 -15.71
N PRO A 105 -9.11 -8.00 -14.75
CA PRO A 105 -9.14 -8.37 -13.35
C PRO A 105 -10.57 -8.39 -12.81
N ASP A 106 -10.82 -9.34 -11.90
CA ASP A 106 -11.97 -9.33 -11.02
C ASP A 106 -11.48 -9.05 -9.61
N LEU A 107 -11.72 -7.82 -9.14
CA LEU A 107 -11.32 -7.36 -7.81
C LEU A 107 -12.00 -8.17 -6.70
N LYS A 108 -13.13 -8.83 -7.00
CA LYS A 108 -13.82 -9.67 -6.03
C LYS A 108 -13.00 -10.87 -5.57
N LYS A 109 -11.96 -11.24 -6.31
CA LYS A 109 -11.00 -12.29 -5.92
C LYS A 109 -10.02 -11.85 -4.82
N LEU A 110 -9.90 -10.55 -4.54
CA LEU A 110 -9.08 -10.06 -3.45
C LEU A 110 -9.87 -10.16 -2.12
N PRO A 111 -9.25 -10.65 -1.03
CA PRO A 111 -9.89 -10.76 0.28
C PRO A 111 -10.01 -9.40 0.99
N LEU A 112 -10.66 -8.44 0.34
CA LEU A 112 -10.95 -7.11 0.90
C LEU A 112 -11.97 -7.23 2.03
N LEU A 113 -11.84 -6.41 3.07
CA LEU A 113 -12.62 -6.56 4.29
C LEU A 113 -13.82 -5.62 4.32
N PHE A 114 -14.95 -6.09 4.86
CA PHE A 114 -15.87 -5.21 5.58
C PHE A 114 -15.31 -5.08 7.00
N HIS A 115 -14.95 -3.86 7.40
CA HIS A 115 -14.28 -3.64 8.68
C HIS A 115 -15.29 -3.52 9.81
N VAL A 116 -16.38 -2.81 9.57
CA VAL A 116 -17.44 -2.54 10.56
C VAL A 116 -18.83 -2.57 9.92
N ASP A 117 -19.85 -2.73 10.76
CA ASP A 117 -21.23 -2.53 10.34
C ASP A 117 -21.43 -1.09 9.82
N GLY A 118 -22.08 -0.96 8.66
CA GLY A 118 -22.31 0.33 7.99
C GLY A 118 -21.30 0.67 6.90
N ASP A 119 -20.25 -0.13 6.70
CA ASP A 119 -19.38 -0.01 5.52
C ASP A 119 -20.20 -0.18 4.23
N GLY A 120 -20.07 0.76 3.29
CA GLY A 120 -20.76 0.72 2.00
C GLY A 120 -20.28 -0.38 1.03
N GLY A 121 -19.15 -1.00 1.34
CA GLY A 121 -18.51 -2.04 0.52
C GLY A 121 -17.24 -2.58 1.20
N ARG A 122 -16.56 -3.54 0.56
CA ARG A 122 -15.26 -4.03 1.03
C ARG A 122 -14.19 -2.98 0.76
N TYR A 123 -13.27 -2.78 1.69
CA TYR A 123 -12.22 -1.77 1.58
C TYR A 123 -10.83 -2.38 1.42
N ALA A 124 -10.06 -1.84 0.47
CA ALA A 124 -8.61 -1.92 0.48
C ALA A 124 -8.07 -0.70 1.25
N THR A 125 -7.40 -0.95 2.38
CA THR A 125 -6.99 0.09 3.35
C THR A 125 -5.48 0.31 3.40
N ALA A 126 -4.67 -0.73 3.13
CA ALA A 126 -3.22 -0.68 3.08
C ALA A 126 -2.68 -0.44 1.65
N THR A 127 -3.33 0.46 0.92
CA THR A 127 -3.10 0.77 -0.49
C THR A 127 -2.21 1.99 -0.65
N VAL A 128 -1.10 1.82 -1.34
CA VAL A 128 -0.18 2.92 -1.70
C VAL A 128 -0.39 3.26 -3.17
N ALA A 129 -1.00 4.42 -3.44
CA ALA A 129 -1.35 4.83 -4.80
C ALA A 129 -0.35 5.84 -5.35
N THR A 130 0.10 5.59 -6.57
CA THR A 130 0.99 6.43 -7.36
C THR A 130 0.20 7.13 -8.45
N ILE A 131 0.38 8.44 -8.56
CA ILE A 131 -0.01 9.25 -9.72
C ILE A 131 1.19 10.08 -10.19
N LYS A 132 1.08 10.69 -11.37
CA LYS A 132 2.06 11.66 -11.87
C LYS A 132 1.38 13.00 -12.14
N ASP A 133 1.78 14.01 -11.38
CA ASP A 133 1.40 15.39 -11.61
C ASP A 133 2.34 16.03 -12.66
N PRO A 134 1.83 16.70 -13.70
CA PRO A 134 2.68 17.34 -14.70
C PRO A 134 3.57 18.47 -14.17
N GLN A 135 3.21 19.09 -13.04
CA GLN A 135 3.95 20.22 -12.46
C GLN A 135 4.86 19.78 -11.32
N THR A 136 4.38 18.87 -10.47
CA THR A 136 5.09 18.46 -9.24
C THR A 136 5.66 17.04 -9.31
N GLY A 137 5.50 16.34 -10.42
CA GLY A 137 6.04 15.01 -10.62
C GLY A 137 5.25 13.92 -9.88
N ARG A 138 5.93 12.86 -9.47
CA ARG A 138 5.29 11.71 -8.82
C ARG A 138 4.71 12.11 -7.47
N ASN A 139 3.54 11.56 -7.17
CA ASN A 139 2.91 11.64 -5.85
C ASN A 139 2.48 10.24 -5.43
N VAL A 140 2.92 9.82 -4.26
CA VAL A 140 2.57 8.53 -3.67
C VAL A 140 1.85 8.75 -2.34
N ALA A 141 0.63 8.23 -2.21
CA ALA A 141 -0.17 8.45 -1.01
C ALA A 141 -1.07 7.26 -0.69
N TYR A 142 -1.46 7.14 0.58
CA TYR A 142 -2.54 6.24 0.98
C TYR A 142 -3.88 6.74 0.46
N HIS A 143 -4.65 5.81 -0.11
CA HIS A 143 -6.04 6.03 -0.47
C HIS A 143 -6.84 4.81 -0.10
N ARG A 144 -7.78 4.92 0.85
CA ARG A 144 -8.76 3.85 1.06
C ARG A 144 -9.62 3.71 -0.20
N LEU A 145 -9.79 2.48 -0.68
CA LEU A 145 -10.54 2.16 -1.88
C LEU A 145 -11.70 1.24 -1.55
N MET A 146 -12.94 1.72 -1.76
CA MET A 146 -14.15 0.92 -1.56
C MET A 146 -14.47 0.17 -2.85
N GLU A 147 -14.56 -1.15 -2.81
CA GLU A 147 -14.95 -1.95 -3.97
C GLU A 147 -16.42 -1.65 -4.32
N CYS A 148 -16.66 -1.18 -5.55
CA CYS A 148 -18.01 -0.83 -6.04
C CYS A 148 -18.36 -1.53 -7.37
N GLY A 149 -17.49 -2.42 -7.86
CA GLY A 149 -17.74 -3.20 -9.07
C GLY A 149 -16.64 -4.22 -9.34
N GLN A 150 -16.81 -5.00 -10.42
CA GLN A 150 -15.85 -6.06 -10.79
C GLN A 150 -14.42 -5.55 -10.97
N ASN A 151 -14.27 -4.35 -11.55
CA ASN A 151 -12.98 -3.71 -11.80
C ASN A 151 -12.99 -2.23 -11.39
N ARG A 152 -13.81 -1.88 -10.38
CA ARG A 152 -14.04 -0.49 -9.95
C ARG A 152 -13.90 -0.33 -8.44
N PHE A 153 -13.23 0.75 -8.07
CA PHE A 153 -13.18 1.26 -6.71
C PHE A 153 -13.71 2.69 -6.65
N THR A 154 -14.30 3.07 -5.52
CA THR A 154 -14.50 4.46 -5.12
C THR A 154 -13.34 4.89 -4.23
N ALA A 155 -12.69 6.01 -4.58
CA ALA A 155 -11.63 6.63 -3.78
C ALA A 155 -12.11 7.96 -3.19
N ARG A 156 -11.82 8.20 -1.90
CA ARG A 156 -12.09 9.51 -1.27
C ARG A 156 -10.88 10.42 -1.42
N LEU A 157 -11.01 11.44 -2.26
CA LEU A 157 -9.97 12.47 -2.43
C LEU A 157 -10.16 13.63 -1.45
N ILE A 158 -9.16 13.93 -0.64
CA ILE A 158 -9.20 14.99 0.39
C ILE A 158 -8.76 16.32 -0.22
N LYS A 159 -9.57 17.38 -0.06
CA LYS A 159 -9.25 18.74 -0.50
C LYS A 159 -7.93 19.22 0.13
N GLY A 160 -7.07 19.85 -0.66
CA GLY A 160 -5.76 20.33 -0.23
C GLY A 160 -4.64 19.28 -0.25
N ARG A 161 -4.96 18.00 -0.51
CA ARG A 161 -3.94 16.97 -0.77
C ARG A 161 -3.60 16.91 -2.25
N GLN A 162 -2.33 16.61 -2.56
CA GLN A 162 -1.80 16.68 -3.92
C GLN A 162 -2.56 15.77 -4.90
N THR A 163 -2.98 14.56 -4.54
CA THR A 163 -3.83 13.73 -5.43
C THR A 163 -5.11 14.44 -5.85
N ARG A 164 -5.79 15.15 -4.92
CA ARG A 164 -7.00 15.91 -5.25
C ARG A 164 -6.67 17.11 -6.13
N THR A 165 -5.60 17.83 -5.82
CA THR A 165 -5.13 18.98 -6.60
C THR A 165 -4.76 18.59 -8.03
N THR A 166 -4.07 17.47 -8.23
CA THR A 166 -3.77 16.93 -9.57
C THR A 166 -5.07 16.56 -10.28
N TYR A 167 -5.93 15.78 -9.61
CA TYR A 167 -7.21 15.33 -10.17
C TYR A 167 -8.10 16.49 -10.65
N ASP A 168 -8.20 17.58 -9.88
CA ASP A 168 -9.02 18.74 -10.25
C ASP A 168 -8.47 19.49 -11.48
N ARG A 169 -7.16 19.44 -11.71
CA ARG A 169 -6.49 20.09 -12.85
C ARG A 169 -6.44 19.21 -14.10
N THR A 170 -6.47 17.89 -13.95
CA THR A 170 -6.44 16.95 -15.07
C THR A 170 -7.75 17.01 -15.86
N VAL A 171 -7.65 17.31 -17.15
CA VAL A 171 -8.76 17.15 -18.11
C VAL A 171 -8.92 15.65 -18.41
N GLY A 172 -10.13 15.12 -18.19
CA GLY A 172 -10.39 13.69 -18.30
C GLY A 172 -9.83 12.90 -17.13
N ASP A 173 -9.39 11.68 -17.40
CA ASP A 173 -9.00 10.73 -16.36
C ASP A 173 -7.53 10.85 -15.99
N LEU A 174 -7.23 10.63 -14.70
CA LEU A 174 -5.87 10.65 -14.18
C LEU A 174 -5.35 9.22 -14.03
N GLU A 175 -4.24 8.89 -14.69
CA GLU A 175 -3.60 7.59 -14.51
C GLU A 175 -3.20 7.36 -13.06
N MET A 176 -3.43 6.13 -12.58
CA MET A 176 -3.09 5.73 -11.22
C MET A 176 -2.64 4.26 -11.20
N ALA A 177 -1.65 3.96 -10.38
CA ALA A 177 -1.28 2.60 -10.02
C ALA A 177 -1.36 2.44 -8.50
N VAL A 178 -1.92 1.34 -8.01
CA VAL A 178 -2.12 1.09 -6.58
C VAL A 178 -1.40 -0.18 -6.18
N CYS A 179 -0.50 -0.08 -5.22
CA CYS A 179 0.27 -1.20 -4.70
C CYS A 179 -0.29 -1.66 -3.35
N ILE A 180 -0.43 -2.97 -3.18
CA ILE A 180 -0.80 -3.65 -1.92
C ILE A 180 0.31 -4.65 -1.57
N GLY A 181 0.60 -4.78 -0.28
CA GLY A 181 1.69 -5.65 0.18
C GLY A 181 3.07 -5.05 -0.11
N ASN A 182 3.30 -3.83 0.38
CA ASN A 182 4.55 -3.10 0.16
C ASN A 182 5.56 -3.34 1.29
N SER A 183 6.82 -2.95 1.08
CA SER A 183 7.82 -2.88 2.15
C SER A 183 7.46 -1.80 3.19
N ILE A 184 7.99 -1.94 4.41
CA ILE A 184 7.81 -0.93 5.47
C ILE A 184 8.26 0.45 5.02
N SER A 185 9.38 0.57 4.30
CA SER A 185 9.88 1.86 3.81
C SER A 185 8.91 2.57 2.86
N VAL A 186 8.29 1.84 1.94
CA VAL A 186 7.27 2.38 1.03
C VAL A 186 6.03 2.82 1.81
N MET A 187 5.54 1.96 2.70
CA MET A 187 4.38 2.26 3.53
C MET A 187 4.59 3.47 4.44
N ILE A 188 5.78 3.63 5.01
CA ILE A 188 6.08 4.80 5.84
C ILE A 188 6.26 6.05 4.99
N ALA A 189 7.02 5.98 3.90
CA ALA A 189 7.26 7.15 3.03
C ALA A 189 5.96 7.77 2.48
N ALA A 190 5.01 6.93 2.04
CA ALA A 190 3.70 7.37 1.56
C ALA A 190 2.83 8.04 2.65
N SER A 191 3.19 7.90 3.93
CA SER A 191 2.48 8.53 5.07
C SER A 191 3.12 9.84 5.53
N LEU A 192 4.38 10.13 5.17
CA LEU A 192 5.14 11.26 5.70
C LEU A 192 4.62 12.62 5.21
N GLY A 193 4.02 12.67 4.02
CA GLY A 193 3.49 13.89 3.42
C GLY A 193 4.57 14.96 3.19
N PRO A 194 5.58 14.67 2.35
CA PRO A 194 6.63 15.65 2.07
C PRO A 194 6.08 16.87 1.30
N PRO A 195 6.86 17.96 1.18
CA PRO A 195 6.51 19.08 0.32
C PRO A 195 6.28 18.63 -1.14
N SER A 196 5.38 19.32 -1.84
CA SER A 196 5.13 19.03 -3.26
C SER A 196 6.40 19.13 -4.09
N GLY A 197 6.59 18.17 -5.01
CA GLY A 197 7.81 18.05 -5.81
C GLY A 197 8.81 17.04 -5.26
N VAL A 198 8.66 16.62 -4.00
CA VAL A 198 9.49 15.57 -3.40
C VAL A 198 8.84 14.22 -3.63
N ASP A 199 9.58 13.33 -4.27
CA ASP A 199 9.14 11.97 -4.58
C ASP A 199 9.26 11.05 -3.36
N GLU A 200 8.13 10.51 -2.89
CA GLU A 200 8.09 9.61 -1.75
C GLU A 200 8.82 8.29 -2.00
N PHE A 201 8.93 7.78 -3.23
CA PHE A 201 9.74 6.58 -3.49
C PHE A 201 11.23 6.84 -3.35
N SER A 202 11.68 8.08 -3.59
CA SER A 202 13.05 8.48 -3.29
C SER A 202 13.32 8.55 -1.78
N ILE A 203 12.31 8.94 -0.99
CA ILE A 203 12.38 8.85 0.48
C ILE A 203 12.39 7.38 0.92
N ALA A 204 11.50 6.55 0.40
CA ALA A 204 11.43 5.13 0.71
C ALA A 204 12.77 4.43 0.44
N HIS A 205 13.39 4.70 -0.70
CA HIS A 205 14.69 4.16 -1.07
C HIS A 205 15.82 4.67 -0.17
N ALA A 206 15.78 5.93 0.29
CA ALA A 206 16.73 6.45 1.27
C ALA A 206 16.59 5.76 2.65
N LEU A 207 15.36 5.39 3.05
CA LEU A 207 15.11 4.68 4.31
C LEU A 207 15.56 3.22 4.26
N ASP A 208 15.29 2.54 3.15
CA ASP A 208 15.66 1.15 2.92
C ASP A 208 15.73 0.90 1.41
N PRO A 209 16.89 0.52 0.86
CA PRO A 209 17.07 0.37 -0.59
C PRO A 209 16.01 -0.52 -1.24
N MET A 210 15.39 0.01 -2.28
CA MET A 210 14.37 -0.66 -3.07
C MET A 210 14.56 -0.41 -4.56
N LYS A 211 13.96 -1.28 -5.38
CA LYS A 211 13.90 -1.15 -6.84
C LYS A 211 12.48 -0.85 -7.28
N MET A 212 12.34 -0.13 -8.38
CA MET A 212 11.05 0.11 -9.03
C MET A 212 10.97 -0.63 -10.37
N VAL A 213 9.76 -0.78 -10.88
CA VAL A 213 9.49 -1.29 -12.23
C VAL A 213 8.42 -0.41 -12.89
N LYS A 214 8.46 -0.32 -14.22
CA LYS A 214 7.40 0.38 -14.99
C LYS A 214 6.12 -0.46 -14.98
N CYS A 215 4.99 0.22 -14.84
CA CYS A 215 3.66 -0.37 -15.05
C CYS A 215 3.53 -0.92 -16.47
N LYS A 216 2.66 -1.93 -16.66
CA LYS A 216 2.42 -2.59 -17.95
C LYS A 216 1.52 -1.78 -18.88
N THR A 217 0.61 -0.98 -18.31
CA THR A 217 -0.49 -0.29 -19.01
C THR A 217 -0.56 1.20 -18.71
N LYS A 218 0.28 1.71 -17.80
CA LYS A 218 0.34 3.11 -17.37
C LYS A 218 1.76 3.65 -17.47
N ASN A 219 1.89 4.96 -17.70
CA ASN A 219 3.20 5.60 -17.73
C ASN A 219 3.65 6.00 -16.32
N LEU A 220 3.73 5.00 -15.43
CA LEU A 220 4.04 5.13 -14.00
C LEU A 220 5.03 4.05 -13.59
N GLU A 221 5.80 4.32 -12.53
CA GLU A 221 6.64 3.34 -11.86
C GLU A 221 6.08 2.97 -10.48
N VAL A 222 6.29 1.72 -10.07
CA VAL A 222 5.84 1.14 -8.81
C VAL A 222 6.94 0.33 -8.14
N PRO A 223 6.90 0.05 -6.82
CA PRO A 223 7.87 -0.81 -6.16
C PRO A 223 7.85 -2.23 -6.75
N ALA A 224 9.02 -2.72 -7.17
CA ALA A 224 9.16 -4.01 -7.86
C ALA A 224 8.71 -5.22 -7.02
N GLU A 225 8.79 -5.09 -5.69
CA GLU A 225 8.52 -6.12 -4.69
C GLU A 225 7.10 -6.05 -4.10
N SER A 226 6.19 -5.25 -4.67
CA SER A 226 4.78 -5.20 -4.21
C SER A 226 4.09 -6.55 -4.44
N GLU A 227 3.25 -7.02 -3.52
CA GLU A 227 2.50 -8.28 -3.73
C GLU A 227 1.42 -8.15 -4.82
N PHE A 228 0.70 -7.02 -4.85
CA PHE A 228 -0.27 -6.71 -5.91
C PHE A 228 -0.06 -5.30 -6.44
N VAL A 229 -0.17 -5.15 -7.76
CA VAL A 229 -0.19 -3.86 -8.45
C VAL A 229 -1.48 -3.77 -9.27
N LEU A 230 -2.32 -2.79 -8.96
CA LEU A 230 -3.57 -2.51 -9.64
C LEU A 230 -3.37 -1.27 -10.52
N GLU A 231 -3.37 -1.46 -11.84
CA GLU A 231 -3.17 -0.39 -12.81
C GLU A 231 -4.51 0.11 -13.36
N GLY A 232 -4.75 1.42 -13.27
CA GLY A 232 -6.05 1.99 -13.62
C GLY A 232 -6.01 3.49 -13.83
N ARG A 233 -7.17 4.12 -13.62
CA ARG A 233 -7.36 5.57 -13.76
C ARG A 233 -8.41 6.06 -12.78
N LEU A 234 -8.22 7.26 -12.23
CA LEU A 234 -9.26 7.99 -11.53
C LEU A 234 -10.16 8.66 -12.56
N THR A 235 -11.40 8.20 -12.64
CA THR A 235 -12.43 8.74 -13.53
C THR A 235 -13.05 10.01 -12.98
N LYS A 236 -13.71 10.81 -13.84
CA LYS A 236 -14.55 11.93 -13.38
C LYS A 236 -15.90 11.56 -12.76
N GLU A 237 -16.25 10.28 -12.79
CA GLU A 237 -17.47 9.76 -12.17
C GLU A 237 -17.39 9.84 -10.64
N ALA A 238 -18.42 10.40 -10.02
CA ALA A 238 -18.58 10.45 -8.57
C ALA A 238 -19.53 9.35 -8.11
N ASP A 239 -19.18 8.70 -7.01
CA ASP A 239 -20.08 7.82 -6.28
C ASP A 239 -21.25 8.65 -5.74
N ARG A 240 -22.48 8.22 -6.02
CA ARG A 240 -23.71 8.97 -5.71
C ARG A 240 -24.34 8.47 -4.43
#